data_AF-A0A4V2AX14-F1
#
_entry.id   AF-A0A4V2AX14-F1
#
_cell.length_a   1.000
_cell.length_b   1.000
_cell.length_c   1.000
_cell.angle_alpha   90.00
_cell.angle_beta   90.00
_cell.angle_gamma   90.00
#
_symmetry.space_group_name_H-M   'P 1'
#
loop_
_entity.id
_entity.type
_entity.pdbx_description
1 polymer ?
#
loop_
_entity_poly.entity_id
_entity_poly.type
_entity_poly.pdbx_seq_one_letter_code
_entity_poly.pdbx_strand_id
1 'polypeptide(L)' 'MDDRLLIELQKQNRRLKQILFIGSIAGASLVTLAAKSVIQNQKFTEIDVERINIVMPDGKKELVISNRLRVPAPIHDGK' A
#
# COMPACT_ATOMS: atom_id res chain seq x y z
N MET A 1 -18.24 34.28 38.15
CA MET A 1 -17.54 33.45 37.14
C MET A 1 -17.94 34.05 35.81
N ASP A 2 -17.01 34.69 35.11
CA ASP A 2 -17.36 35.68 34.08
C ASP A 2 -17.90 34.99 32.81
N ASP A 3 -19.16 35.26 32.45
CA ASP A 3 -19.84 34.68 31.29
C ASP A 3 -19.08 34.93 29.97
N ARG A 4 -18.30 36.01 29.91
CA ARG A 4 -17.39 36.32 28.81
C ARG A 4 -16.32 35.25 28.60
N LEU A 5 -15.76 34.72 29.69
CA LEU A 5 -14.77 33.64 29.63
C LEU A 5 -15.41 32.33 29.15
N LEU A 6 -16.64 32.04 29.59
CA LEU A 6 -17.36 30.85 29.13
C LEU A 6 -17.66 30.89 27.63
N ILE A 7 -18.09 32.04 27.12
CA ILE A 7 -18.37 32.23 25.69
C ILE A 7 -17.09 32.08 24.85
N GLU A 8 -15.99 32.67 25.31
CA GLU A 8 -14.70 32.58 24.60
C GLU A 8 -14.18 31.13 24.59
N LEU A 9 -14.25 30.44 25.73
CA LEU A 9 -13.87 29.03 25.84
C LEU A 9 -14.74 28.13 24.94
N GLN A 10 -16.05 28.35 24.87
CA GLN A 10 -16.93 27.60 23.98
C GLN A 10 -16.56 27.81 22.50
N LYS A 11 -16.23 29.04 22.11
CA LYS A 11 -15.81 29.39 20.75
C LYS A 11 -14.47 28.74 20.38
N GLN A 12 -13.50 28.77 21.29
CA GLN A 12 -12.20 28.11 21.13
C GLN A 12 -12.36 26.59 21.04
N ASN A 13 -13.18 26.00 21.91
CA ASN A 13 -13.43 24.56 21.91
C ASN A 13 -14.14 24.12 20.63
N ARG A 14 -15.08 24.93 20.11
CA ARG A 14 -15.73 24.68 18.81
C ARG A 14 -14.71 24.69 17.66
N ARG A 15 -13.80 25.66 17.62
CA ARG A 15 -12.72 25.72 16.63
C ARG A 15 -11.77 24.52 16.75
N LEU A 16 -11.38 24.17 17.97
CA LEU A 16 -10.51 23.02 18.23
C LEU A 16 -11.15 21.72 17.73
N LYS A 17 -12.44 21.50 18.05
CA LYS A 17 -13.20 20.34 17.57
C LYS A 17 -13.26 20.29 16.04
N GLN A 18 -13.45 21.43 15.38
CA GLN A 18 -13.45 21.51 13.91
C GLN A 18 -12.08 21.13 13.33
N ILE A 19 -11.00 21.66 13.88
CA ILE A 19 -9.62 21.33 13.44
C ILE A 19 -9.33 19.85 13.65
N LEU A 20 -9.68 19.30 14.82
CA LEU A 20 -9.48 17.88 15.11
C LEU A 20 -10.29 16.99 14.18
N PHE A 21 -11.53 17.37 13.86
CA PHE A 21 -12.37 16.63 12.93
C PHE A 21 -11.79 16.62 11.52
N ILE A 22 -11.39 17.79 11.00
CA ILE A 22 -10.75 17.90 9.69
C ILE A 22 -9.43 17.12 9.65
N GLY A 23 -8.61 17.26 10.69
CA GLY A 23 -7.35 16.53 10.81
C GLY A 23 -7.54 15.01 10.87
N SER A 24 -8.58 14.55 11.57
CA SER A 24 -8.91 13.12 11.66
C SER A 24 -9.38 12.56 10.31
N ILE A 25 -10.22 13.31 9.58
CA ILE A 25 -10.66 12.92 8.24
C ILE A 25 -9.47 12.89 7.27
N ALA A 26 -8.61 13.91 7.29
CA ALA A 26 -7.43 13.97 6.44
C ALA A 26 -6.44 12.84 6.78
N GLY A 27 -6.24 12.52 8.06
CA GLY A 27 -5.42 11.39 8.48
C GLY A 27 -5.99 10.06 8.01
N ALA A 28 -7.30 9.85 8.19
CA ALA A 28 -7.97 8.62 7.75
C ALA A 28 -7.93 8.47 6.22
N SER A 29 -8.09 9.55 5.46
CA SER A 29 -8.00 9.50 4.00
C SER A 29 -6.58 9.15 3.52
N LEU A 30 -5.54 9.67 4.17
CA LEU A 30 -4.16 9.30 3.86
C LEU A 30 -3.87 7.82 4.15
N VAL A 31 -4.35 7.29 5.29
CA VAL A 31 -4.19 5.87 5.64
C VAL A 31 -4.88 4.97 4.63
N THR A 32 -6.11 5.30 4.22
CA THR A 32 -6.85 4.52 3.22
C THR A 32 -6.23 4.59 1.82
N LEU A 33 -5.63 5.73 1.45
CA LEU A 33 -4.92 5.87 0.18
C LEU A 33 -3.62 5.04 0.17
N ALA A 34 -2.88 5.04 1.28
CA ALA A 34 -1.65 4.25 1.43
C ALA A 34 -1.92 2.74 1.50
N ALA A 35 -3.05 2.32 2.08
CA ALA A 35 -3.45 0.92 2.16
C ALA A 35 -3.88 0.32 0.81
N LYS A 36 -4.13 1.15 -0.20
CA LYS A 36 -4.50 0.68 -1.53
C LYS A 36 -3.26 0.13 -2.24
N SER A 37 -2.97 -1.16 -2.06
CA SER A 37 -1.97 -1.84 -2.87
C SER A 37 -2.40 -1.77 -4.33
N VAL A 38 -1.50 -1.26 -5.16
CA VAL A 38 -1.73 -1.17 -6.60
C VAL A 38 -1.53 -2.57 -7.19
N ILE A 39 -2.56 -3.42 -7.05
CA ILE A 39 -2.67 -4.62 -7.89
C ILE A 39 -3.13 -4.12 -9.26
N GLN A 40 -2.20 -3.56 -10.02
CA GLN A 40 -2.45 -3.17 -11.41
C GLN A 40 -2.17 -4.37 -12.31
N ASN A 41 -3.19 -4.77 -13.06
CA ASN A 41 -3.02 -5.63 -14.23
C ASN A 41 -2.35 -4.78 -15.33
N GLN A 42 -1.01 -4.67 -15.25
CA GLN A 42 -0.22 -3.97 -16.24
C GLN A 42 -0.22 -4.78 -17.55
N LYS A 43 -0.63 -4.16 -18.66
CA LYS A 43 -0.52 -4.76 -19.99
C LYS A 43 0.82 -4.36 -20.60
N PHE A 44 1.51 -5.33 -21.17
CA PHE A 44 2.78 -5.11 -21.85
C PHE A 44 2.69 -5.65 -23.27
N THR A 45 3.25 -4.91 -24.22
CA THR A 45 3.46 -5.42 -25.60
C THR A 45 4.69 -6.32 -25.64
N GLU A 46 5.73 -5.98 -24.88
CA GLU A 46 6.98 -6.72 -24.78
C GLU A 46 7.56 -6.59 -23.35
N ILE A 47 8.16 -7.67 -22.85
CA ILE A 47 8.85 -7.71 -21.56
C ILE A 47 10.24 -8.31 -21.80
N ASP A 48 11.27 -7.47 -21.85
CA ASP A 48 12.67 -7.89 -21.97
C ASP A 48 13.28 -8.10 -20.58
N VAL A 49 13.37 -9.37 -20.16
CA VAL A 49 13.91 -9.77 -18.86
C VAL A 49 14.54 -11.16 -18.94
N GLU A 50 15.48 -11.44 -18.04
CA GLU A 50 16.15 -12.75 -18.00
C GLU A 50 15.30 -13.85 -17.31
N ARG A 51 14.42 -13.47 -16.36
CA ARG A 51 13.58 -14.40 -15.57
C ARG A 51 12.28 -13.76 -15.10
N ILE A 52 11.17 -14.49 -15.24
CA ILE A 52 9.83 -14.14 -14.76
C ILE A 52 9.36 -15.25 -13.82
N ASN A 53 8.79 -14.88 -12.66
CA ASN A 53 8.04 -15.80 -11.82
C ASN A 53 6.56 -15.40 -11.84
N ILE A 54 5.67 -16.36 -12.09
CA ILE A 54 4.22 -16.20 -11.93
C ILE A 54 3.87 -16.63 -10.50
N VAL A 55 3.29 -15.70 -9.75
CA VAL A 55 2.94 -15.90 -8.34
C VAL A 55 1.43 -15.83 -8.19
N MET A 56 0.87 -16.82 -7.52
CA MET A 56 -0.56 -16.91 -7.25
C MET A 56 -1.00 -15.92 -6.17
N PRO A 57 -2.31 -15.64 -6.05
CA PRO A 57 -2.82 -14.78 -4.99
C PRO A 57 -2.45 -15.23 -3.57
N ASP A 58 -2.16 -16.52 -3.37
CA ASP A 58 -1.71 -17.09 -2.09
C ASP A 58 -0.18 -16.92 -1.83
N GLY A 59 0.54 -16.26 -2.74
CA GLY A 59 1.97 -16.01 -2.65
C GLY A 59 2.86 -17.16 -3.13
N LYS A 60 2.29 -18.29 -3.56
CA LYS A 60 3.08 -19.42 -4.09
C LYS A 60 3.47 -19.19 -5.54
N LYS A 61 4.66 -19.67 -5.92
CA LYS A 61 5.14 -19.66 -7.30
C LYS A 61 4.46 -20.78 -8.08
N GLU A 62 3.78 -20.44 -9.15
CA GLU A 62 3.12 -21.41 -10.05
C GLU A 62 4.02 -21.77 -11.24
N LEU A 63 4.70 -20.78 -11.79
CA LEU A 63 5.58 -20.97 -12.95
C LEU A 63 6.80 -20.06 -12.89
N VAL A 64 7.90 -20.55 -13.45
CA VAL A 64 9.12 -19.78 -13.68
C VAL A 64 9.49 -19.90 -15.16
N ILE A 65 9.64 -18.76 -15.83
CA ILE A 65 10.19 -18.67 -17.18
C ILE A 65 11.57 -18.04 -17.06
N SER A 66 12.62 -18.68 -17.58
CA SER A 66 13.99 -18.14 -17.52
C SER A 66 14.82 -18.52 -18.74
N ASN A 67 15.80 -17.68 -19.06
CA ASN A 67 16.76 -17.99 -20.12
C ASN A 67 17.51 -19.30 -19.83
N ARG A 68 17.47 -20.23 -20.79
CA ARG A 68 18.13 -21.54 -20.76
C ARG A 68 19.61 -21.49 -20.38
N LEU A 69 20.33 -20.44 -20.79
CA LEU A 69 21.77 -20.28 -20.51
C LEU A 69 22.08 -19.97 -19.02
N ARG A 70 21.07 -19.58 -18.23
CA ARG A 70 21.20 -19.31 -16.79
C ARG A 70 20.38 -20.28 -15.93
N VAL A 71 19.83 -21.34 -16.53
CA VAL A 71 19.18 -22.40 -15.75
C VAL A 71 20.28 -23.18 -15.03
N PRO A 72 20.22 -23.32 -13.68
CA PRO A 72 21.17 -24.15 -12.96
C PRO A 72 21.18 -25.57 -13.55
N ALA A 73 22.34 -26.23 -13.55
CA ALA A 73 22.40 -27.63 -13.96
C ALA A 73 21.35 -28.45 -13.18
N PRO A 74 20.67 -29.42 -13.83
CA PRO A 74 19.75 -30.29 -13.13
C PRO A 74 20.47 -30.93 -11.93
N ILE A 75 19.90 -30.74 -10.74
CA ILE A 75 20.40 -31.43 -9.55
C ILE A 75 19.95 -32.88 -9.69
N HIS A 76 20.87 -33.74 -10.11
CA HIS A 76 20.65 -35.17 -10.07
C HIS A 76 20.96 -35.66 -8.65
N ASP A 77 19.98 -36.34 -8.03
CA ASP A 77 20.15 -37.05 -6.76
C ASP A 77 20.36 -36.20 -5.49
N GLY A 78 19.89 -34.94 -5.50
CA GLY A 78 19.80 -34.10 -4.29
C GLY A 78 21.13 -33.72 -3.64
N LYS A 79 22.24 -33.79 -4.40
CA LYS A 79 23.59 -33.40 -3.97
C LYS A 79 24.19 -32.38 -4.92
#